data_AF-A0A0B6ZD25-F1
#
_entry.id   AF-A0A0B6ZD25-F1
#
_cell.length_a   1.000
_cell.length_b   1.000
_cell.length_c   1.000
_cell.angle_alpha   90.00
_cell.angle_beta   90.00
_cell.angle_gamma   90.00
#
_symmetry.space_group_name_H-M   'P 1'
#
loop_
_entity.id
_entity.type
_entity.pdbx_description
1 polymer ?
#
loop_
_entity_poly.entity_id
_entity_poly.type
_entity_poly.pdbx_seq_one_letter_code
_entity_poly.pdbx_strand_id
1 'polypeptide(L)' 'MCKMNRRSKKNQLYDDRGVLLGTHLDLCDCLEKDCPGCHLPCQRCGSLKCGTDCRCNRKFTVDLIEVEGTNAIYNFPI' A
#
# COMPACT_ATOMS: atom_id res chain seq x y z
N MET A 1 -12.66 -9.29 2.90
CA MET A 1 -12.68 -8.36 4.05
C MET A 1 -11.52 -8.70 4.97
N CYS A 2 -10.62 -7.75 5.24
CA CYS A 2 -9.52 -7.90 6.20
C CYS A 2 -10.08 -8.11 7.62
N LYS A 3 -9.85 -9.27 8.24
CA LYS A 3 -10.29 -9.55 9.62
C LYS A 3 -9.53 -8.62 10.58
N MET A 4 -10.25 -7.70 11.24
CA MET A 4 -9.67 -6.72 12.16
C MET A 4 -9.30 -7.35 13.51
N ASN A 5 -8.13 -7.01 14.04
CA ASN A 5 -7.81 -7.20 15.45
C ASN A 5 -7.78 -5.82 16.12
N ARG A 6 -8.68 -5.56 17.08
CA ARG A 6 -8.89 -4.25 17.72
C ARG A 6 -7.77 -3.92 18.73
N ARG A 7 -6.52 -3.81 18.29
CA ARG A 7 -5.41 -3.29 19.12
C ARG A 7 -5.11 -1.84 18.74
N SER A 8 -4.96 -0.99 19.76
CA SER A 8 -4.94 0.48 19.69
C SER A 8 -3.99 1.07 18.62
N LYS A 9 -4.51 2.06 17.87
CA LYS A 9 -4.04 2.61 16.58
C LYS A 9 -2.92 3.65 16.67
N LYS A 10 -1.90 3.47 17.51
CA LYS A 10 -0.72 4.35 17.45
C LYS A 10 0.12 3.99 16.22
N ASN A 11 0.34 4.97 15.35
CA ASN A 11 1.19 4.93 14.14
C ASN A 11 0.64 4.11 12.96
N GLN A 12 -0.66 3.93 12.85
CA GLN A 12 -1.28 3.36 11.64
C GLN A 12 -1.30 4.39 10.51
N LEU A 13 -0.89 4.01 9.31
CA LEU A 13 -0.85 4.90 8.15
C LEU A 13 -1.98 4.65 7.15
N TYR A 14 -2.51 3.43 7.12
CA TYR A 14 -3.57 3.00 6.18
C TYR A 14 -4.84 2.59 6.92
N ASP A 15 -6.02 2.83 6.35
CA ASP A 15 -7.31 2.35 6.86
C ASP A 15 -7.49 0.83 6.64
N ASP A 16 -8.64 0.30 7.02
CA ASP A 16 -8.98 -1.12 6.89
C ASP A 16 -9.25 -1.59 5.45
N ARG A 17 -9.35 -0.65 4.50
CA ARG A 17 -9.46 -0.89 3.06
C ARG A 17 -8.12 -0.75 2.34
N GLY A 18 -7.08 -0.30 3.05
CA GLY A 18 -5.75 -0.06 2.50
C GLY A 18 -5.60 1.33 1.86
N VAL A 19 -6.40 2.32 2.30
CA VAL A 19 -6.31 3.73 1.87
C VAL A 19 -5.49 4.52 2.88
N LEU A 20 -4.61 5.42 2.42
CA LEU A 20 -3.81 6.27 3.30
C LEU A 20 -4.69 7.19 4.16
N LEU A 21 -4.43 7.26 5.47
CA LEU A 21 -5.21 8.07 6.39
C LEU A 21 -4.92 9.58 6.26
N GLY A 22 -3.69 9.96 5.92
CA GLY A 22 -3.28 11.36 5.82
C GLY A 22 -3.74 12.06 4.54
N THR A 23 -3.75 11.35 3.42
CA THR A 23 -4.04 11.91 2.08
C THR A 23 -5.31 11.34 1.43
N HIS A 24 -5.90 10.29 2.00
CA HIS A 24 -7.02 9.55 1.43
C HIS A 24 -6.75 8.90 0.06
N LEU A 25 -5.48 8.74 -0.30
CA LEU A 25 -5.08 8.08 -1.55
C LEU A 25 -5.10 6.55 -1.43
N ASP A 26 -5.73 5.89 -2.40
CA ASP A 26 -5.66 4.43 -2.60
C ASP A 26 -4.47 4.06 -3.50
N LEU A 27 -3.28 4.44 -3.03
CA LEU A 27 -2.03 4.25 -3.76
C LEU A 27 -1.60 2.78 -3.77
N CYS A 28 -1.27 2.25 -4.95
CA CYS A 28 -0.70 0.93 -5.11
C CYS A 28 0.74 0.89 -4.55
N ASP A 29 1.18 -0.25 -4.04
CA ASP A 29 2.55 -0.40 -3.52
C ASP A 29 3.64 -0.24 -4.59
N CYS A 30 3.28 -0.22 -5.88
CA CYS A 30 4.17 0.20 -6.97
C CYS A 30 4.38 1.72 -7.09
N LEU A 31 3.74 2.52 -6.24
CA LEU A 31 3.82 3.99 -6.18
C LEU A 31 3.27 4.75 -7.40
N GLU A 32 2.68 4.06 -8.36
CA GLU A 32 1.94 4.68 -9.47
C GLU A 32 0.50 5.06 -9.05
N LYS A 33 0.11 6.32 -9.30
CA LYS A 33 -1.13 6.92 -8.75
C LYS A 33 -2.40 6.28 -9.34
N ASP A 34 -2.39 6.07 -10.64
CA ASP A 34 -3.54 5.56 -11.39
C ASP A 34 -3.48 4.05 -11.62
N CYS A 35 -2.60 3.35 -10.90
CA CYS A 35 -2.45 1.91 -11.04
C CYS A 35 -3.75 1.19 -10.59
N PRO A 36 -4.40 0.40 -11.47
CA PRO A 36 -5.56 -0.40 -11.09
C PRO A 36 -5.18 -1.56 -10.14
N GLY A 37 -3.88 -1.87 -10.07
CA GLY A 37 -3.28 -2.96 -9.32
C GLY A 37 -2.41 -3.81 -10.23
N CYS A 38 -1.13 -3.95 -9.88
CA CYS A 38 -0.12 -4.65 -10.68
C CYS A 38 0.49 -5.86 -9.98
N HIS A 39 0.06 -6.15 -8.75
CA HIS A 39 0.55 -7.28 -7.96
C HIS A 39 -0.42 -8.46 -8.04
N LEU A 40 0.04 -9.62 -7.57
CA LEU A 40 -0.81 -10.78 -7.39
C LEU A 40 -1.90 -10.50 -6.32
N PRO A 41 -3.07 -11.17 -6.40
CA PRO A 41 -4.12 -11.01 -5.41
C PRO A 41 -3.63 -11.21 -3.98
N CYS A 42 -3.78 -10.16 -3.17
CA CYS A 42 -3.40 -10.20 -1.76
C CYS A 42 -4.19 -11.29 -1.03
N GLN A 43 -3.49 -12.24 -0.40
CA GLN A 43 -4.12 -13.36 0.32
C GLN A 43 -4.97 -12.91 1.53
N ARG A 44 -4.79 -11.67 2.03
CA ARG A 44 -5.58 -11.12 3.16
C ARG A 44 -6.83 -10.35 2.70
N CYS A 45 -6.72 -9.55 1.64
CA CYS A 45 -7.77 -8.58 1.27
C CYS A 45 -8.33 -8.77 -0.15
N GLY A 46 -7.66 -9.55 -1.00
CA GLY A 46 -8.01 -9.74 -2.41
C GLY A 46 -7.59 -8.61 -3.35
N SER A 47 -7.09 -7.48 -2.84
CA SER A 47 -6.63 -6.36 -3.66
C SER A 47 -5.39 -6.73 -4.48
N LEU A 48 -5.31 -6.19 -5.70
CA LEU A 48 -4.14 -6.26 -6.59
C LEU A 48 -3.13 -5.11 -6.35
N LYS A 49 -3.41 -4.25 -5.35
CA LYS A 49 -2.60 -3.06 -5.04
C LYS A 49 -1.64 -3.24 -3.88
N CYS A 50 -1.69 -4.38 -3.19
CA CYS A 50 -0.72 -4.70 -2.13
C CYS A 50 0.49 -5.38 -2.75
N GLY A 51 1.69 -4.98 -2.34
CA GLY A 51 2.94 -5.67 -2.65
C GLY A 51 3.10 -6.88 -1.75
N THR A 52 4.27 -7.01 -1.12
CA THR A 52 4.58 -8.15 -0.23
C THR A 52 3.68 -8.21 1.00
N ASP A 53 3.29 -7.05 1.54
CA ASP A 53 2.45 -6.94 2.72
C ASP A 53 1.13 -6.22 2.45
N CYS A 54 0.07 -6.72 3.08
CA CYS A 54 -1.26 -6.13 2.92
C CYS A 54 -1.28 -4.67 3.42
N ARG A 55 -1.86 -3.78 2.60
CA ARG A 55 -2.06 -2.36 2.94
C ARG A 55 -3.07 -2.14 4.07
N CYS A 56 -4.01 -3.06 4.27
CA CYS A 56 -5.02 -2.97 5.35
C CYS A 56 -4.36 -2.74 6.72
N ASN A 57 -4.64 -1.60 7.35
CA ASN A 57 -4.20 -1.24 8.70
C ASN A 57 -2.67 -1.24 8.92
N ARG A 58 -1.86 -1.22 7.86
CA ARG A 58 -0.40 -1.23 8.03
C ARG A 58 0.14 0.12 8.51
N LYS A 59 1.36 0.10 9.03
CA LYS A 59 2.03 1.22 9.71
C LYS A 59 3.19 1.84 8.93
N PHE A 60 3.42 1.39 7.69
CA PHE A 60 4.52 1.86 6.84
C PHE A 60 4.04 2.09 5.41
N THR A 61 4.78 2.90 4.67
CA THR A 61 4.68 3.14 3.23
C THR A 61 5.90 2.56 2.55
N VAL A 62 5.79 2.28 1.24
CA VAL A 62 6.98 2.17 0.39
C VAL A 62 7.34 3.61 0.03
N ASP A 63 8.56 4.04 0.35
CA ASP A 63 8.95 5.43 0.14
C ASP A 63 9.60 5.64 -1.24
N LEU A 64 10.35 4.63 -1.72
CA LEU A 64 11.04 4.64 -3.00
C LEU A 64 11.13 3.22 -3.58
N ILE A 65 11.03 3.11 -4.89
CA ILE A 65 11.31 1.89 -5.66
C ILE A 65 12.36 2.24 -6.71
N GLU A 66 13.47 1.52 -6.68
CA GLU A 66 14.51 1.54 -7.71
C GLU A 66 14.46 0.22 -8.48
N VAL A 67 14.37 0.30 -9.80
CA VAL A 67 14.26 -0.89 -10.65
C VAL A 67 15.64 -1.25 -11.20
N GLU A 68 16.21 -2.34 -10.69
CA GLU A 68 17.53 -2.84 -11.09
C GLU A 68 17.65 -3.00 -12.61
N GLY A 69 18.79 -2.58 -13.17
CA GLY A 69 19.04 -2.64 -14.61
C GLY A 69 18.32 -1.57 -15.44
N THR A 70 17.65 -0.61 -14.79
CA THR A 70 17.03 0.55 -15.42
C THR A 70 17.37 1.83 -14.65
N ASN A 71 17.04 3.00 -15.21
CA ASN A 71 17.11 4.29 -14.50
C ASN A 71 15.75 4.70 -13.89
N ALA A 72 14.79 3.77 -13.78
CA ALA A 72 13.46 4.07 -13.29
C ALA A 72 13.44 4.13 -11.76
N ILE A 73 12.97 5.27 -11.24
CA ILE A 73 12.79 5.53 -9.80
C ILE A 73 11.36 6.00 -9.58
N TYR A 74 10.63 5.32 -8.69
CA TYR A 74 9.28 5.70 -8.27
C TYR A 74 9.34 6.19 -6.83
N ASN A 75 8.82 7.39 -6.58
CA ASN A 75 8.83 8.01 -5.25
C ASN A 75 7.41 8.08 -4.71
N PHE A 76 7.29 8.02 -3.38
CA PHE A 76 6.02 8.27 -2.73
C PHE A 76 5.50 9.67 -3.09
N PRO A 77 4.25 9.80 -3.56
CA PRO A 77 3.71 11.09 -3.92
C PRO A 77 3.44 11.91 -2.64
N ILE A 78 4.17 13.02 -2.51
CA ILE A 78 3.97 14.05 -1.48
C ILE A 78 2.59 14.70 -1.65
#